data_AF-A0A978T9C2-F1
#
_entry.id   AF-A0A978T9C2-F1
#
_cell.length_a   1.000
_cell.length_b   1.000
_cell.length_c   1.000
_cell.angle_alpha   90.00
_cell.angle_beta   90.00
_cell.angle_gamma   90.00
#
_symmetry.space_group_name_H-M   'P 1'
#
loop_
_entity.id
_entity.type
_entity.pdbx_description
1 polymer ?
#
loop_
_entity_poly.entity_id
_entity_poly.type
_entity_poly.pdbx_seq_one_letter_code
_entity_poly.pdbx_strand_id
1 'polypeptide(L)'
;MALSFVSTVQALTYTKVSDYLQNAPLFKENLRSYADAPKFDLRYGSTLVEVDVLPWEIHPWEEADLATVRATSWVTLGSVINQELMHFLLTENRRMRFGAFHLGEANQVLFAESVLGGENMDLMELQTCILSVVAIADTYDDILVKRFGGQRAIDQLDLSAFSQD
;
A
#
# COMPACT_ATOMS: atom_id res chain seq x y z
N MET A 1 18.77 5.26 10.00
CA MET A 1 19.45 4.02 10.48
C MET A 1 19.94 3.24 9.25
N ALA A 2 20.59 2.09 9.39
CA ALA A 2 20.83 1.21 8.25
C ALA A 2 19.66 0.24 8.09
N LEU A 3 19.31 -0.15 6.86
CA LEU A 3 18.28 -1.14 6.57
C LEU A 3 18.55 -2.44 7.35
N SER A 4 17.55 -2.90 8.10
CA SER A 4 17.60 -4.13 8.88
C SER A 4 16.32 -4.93 8.70
N PHE A 5 16.43 -6.25 8.78
CA PHE A 5 15.31 -7.18 8.67
C PHE A 5 15.16 -7.99 9.96
N VAL A 6 13.91 -8.30 10.32
CA VAL A 6 13.57 -9.11 11.49
C VAL A 6 13.88 -10.58 11.25
N SER A 7 13.74 -11.07 10.01
CA SER A 7 14.00 -12.46 9.63
C SER A 7 14.61 -12.59 8.24
N THR A 8 15.18 -13.76 7.94
CA THR A 8 15.69 -14.09 6.59
C THR A 8 14.57 -14.08 5.55
N VAL A 9 13.35 -14.47 5.93
CA VAL A 9 12.19 -14.48 5.02
C VAL A 9 11.76 -13.05 4.67
N GLN A 10 11.81 -12.10 5.61
CA GLN A 10 11.57 -10.69 5.32
C GLN A 10 12.64 -10.13 4.36
N ALA A 11 13.92 -10.45 4.60
CA ALA A 11 15.02 -10.02 3.73
C ALA A 11 14.87 -10.58 2.30
N LEU A 12 14.55 -11.87 2.16
CA LEU A 12 14.28 -12.51 0.88
C LEU A 12 13.11 -11.84 0.16
N THR A 13 12.03 -11.58 0.88
CA THR A 13 10.83 -10.91 0.33
C THR A 13 11.19 -9.52 -0.19
N TYR A 14 11.93 -8.73 0.60
CA TYR A 14 12.37 -7.41 0.20
C TYR A 14 13.21 -7.43 -1.07
N THR A 15 14.17 -8.35 -1.18
CA THR A 15 14.98 -8.48 -2.40
C THR A 15 14.11 -8.82 -3.61
N LYS A 16 13.17 -9.77 -3.49
CA LYS A 16 12.25 -10.11 -4.59
C LYS A 16 11.38 -8.93 -5.02
N VAL A 17 10.84 -8.18 -4.05
CA VAL A 17 10.04 -6.96 -4.34
C VAL A 17 10.91 -5.91 -5.02
N SER A 18 12.10 -5.64 -4.48
CA SER A 18 13.05 -4.67 -5.02
C SER A 18 13.40 -5.00 -6.47
N ASP A 19 13.79 -6.24 -6.74
CA ASP A 19 14.17 -6.72 -8.07
C ASP A 19 13.00 -6.56 -9.05
N TYR A 20 11.79 -6.93 -8.62
CA TYR A 20 10.60 -6.76 -9.45
C TYR A 20 10.32 -5.29 -9.76
N LEU A 21 10.24 -4.42 -8.74
CA LEU A 21 9.89 -3.01 -8.91
C LEU A 21 10.92 -2.23 -9.74
N GLN A 22 12.20 -2.53 -9.60
CA GLN A 22 13.28 -1.88 -10.36
C GLN A 22 13.31 -2.30 -11.84
N ASN A 23 12.87 -3.52 -12.15
CA ASN A 23 12.89 -4.05 -13.52
C ASN A 23 11.54 -3.91 -14.24
N ALA A 24 10.45 -3.72 -13.52
CA ALA A 24 9.12 -3.54 -14.10
C ALA A 24 9.00 -2.17 -14.79
N PRO A 25 8.72 -2.11 -16.11
CA PRO A 25 8.57 -0.83 -16.82
C PRO A 25 7.46 0.07 -16.26
N LEU A 26 6.44 -0.53 -15.65
CA LEU A 26 5.32 0.17 -15.02
C LEU A 26 5.71 0.96 -13.76
N PHE A 27 6.79 0.58 -13.09
CA PHE A 27 7.11 1.06 -11.74
C PHE A 27 8.46 1.78 -11.65
N LYS A 28 9.46 1.34 -12.41
CA LYS A 28 10.86 1.75 -12.26
C LYS A 28 11.10 3.27 -12.27
N GLU A 29 10.33 4.03 -13.07
CA GLU A 29 10.55 5.47 -13.26
C GLU A 29 9.99 6.31 -12.10
N ASN A 30 9.10 5.72 -11.30
CA ASN A 30 8.37 6.40 -10.23
C ASN A 30 8.54 5.68 -8.89
N LEU A 31 9.66 4.96 -8.74
CA LEU A 31 10.01 4.17 -7.57
C LEU A 31 10.95 4.96 -6.65
N ARG A 32 10.60 5.05 -5.37
CA ARG A 32 11.47 5.53 -4.31
C ARG A 32 11.74 4.40 -3.32
N SER A 33 13.01 4.14 -3.04
CA SER A 33 13.45 3.21 -2.00
C SER A 33 13.94 3.97 -0.76
N TYR A 34 13.96 3.27 0.37
CA TYR A 34 14.37 3.82 1.66
C TYR A 34 15.61 3.09 2.19
N ALA A 35 16.63 3.85 2.59
CA ALA A 35 17.90 3.27 3.05
C ALA A 35 17.83 2.67 4.47
N ASP A 36 16.75 2.93 5.20
CA ASP A 36 16.60 2.61 6.61
C ASP A 36 15.30 1.87 6.96
N ALA A 37 14.47 1.54 5.96
CA ALA A 37 13.22 0.81 6.15
C ALA A 37 12.93 -0.14 4.98
N PRO A 38 12.38 -1.34 5.22
CA PRO A 38 12.06 -2.32 4.18
C PRO A 38 10.76 -1.95 3.45
N LYS A 39 10.76 -0.79 2.79
CA LYS A 39 9.62 -0.25 2.09
C LYS A 39 10.01 0.50 0.82
N PHE A 40 9.02 0.69 -0.03
CA PHE A 40 9.11 1.46 -1.26
C PHE A 40 7.90 2.37 -1.37
N ASP A 41 8.06 3.49 -2.06
CA ASP A 41 6.92 4.24 -2.55
C ASP A 41 6.91 4.23 -4.06
N LEU A 42 5.71 4.13 -4.62
CA LEU A 42 5.45 4.07 -6.04
C LEU A 42 4.42 5.14 -6.39
N ARG A 43 4.69 5.92 -7.42
CA ARG A 43 3.67 6.75 -8.04
C ARG A 43 3.15 6.09 -9.31
N TYR A 44 1.83 5.91 -9.39
CA TYR A 44 1.15 5.43 -10.59
C TYR A 44 0.01 6.36 -10.96
N GLY A 45 0.19 7.12 -12.04
CA GLY A 45 -0.72 8.19 -12.42
C GLY A 45 -0.81 9.26 -11.32
N SER A 46 -2.02 9.38 -10.74
CA SER A 46 -2.40 10.26 -9.64
C SER A 46 -2.19 9.64 -8.24
N THR A 47 -1.89 8.35 -8.15
CA THR A 47 -1.91 7.65 -6.86
C THR A 47 -0.51 7.39 -6.34
N LEU A 48 -0.29 7.70 -5.06
CA LEU A 48 0.90 7.29 -4.31
C LEU A 48 0.60 6.00 -3.55
N VAL A 49 1.40 4.96 -3.79
CA VAL A 49 1.29 3.66 -3.12
C VAL A 49 2.55 3.39 -2.32
N GLU A 50 2.37 3.17 -1.02
CA GLU A 50 3.38 2.66 -0.11
C GLU A 50 3.39 1.13 -0.19
N VAL A 51 4.54 0.53 -0.45
CA VAL A 51 4.74 -0.93 -0.48
C VAL A 51 5.67 -1.30 0.66
N ASP A 52 5.07 -1.80 1.75
CA ASP A 52 5.79 -2.26 2.93
C ASP A 52 6.09 -3.76 2.85
N VAL A 53 7.31 -4.15 3.23
CA VAL A 53 7.66 -5.56 3.48
C VAL A 53 7.72 -5.78 4.98
N LEU A 54 6.70 -6.45 5.52
CA LEU A 54 6.44 -6.55 6.96
C LEU A 54 6.71 -7.97 7.45
N PRO A 55 7.24 -8.16 8.67
CA PRO A 55 7.17 -9.47 9.31
C PRO A 55 5.72 -9.81 9.64
N TRP A 56 5.34 -11.08 9.53
CA TRP A 56 4.04 -11.56 9.97
C TRP A 56 4.22 -12.40 11.23
N GLU A 57 4.11 -11.76 12.40
CA GLU A 57 4.43 -12.38 13.70
C GLU A 57 3.33 -13.31 14.24
N ILE A 58 2.05 -13.02 13.93
CA ILE A 58 0.90 -13.80 14.40
C ILE A 58 0.29 -14.53 13.20
N HIS A 59 0.75 -15.74 12.96
CA HIS A 59 0.39 -16.56 11.80
C HIS A 59 0.17 -18.03 12.21
N PRO A 60 -0.52 -18.84 11.37
CA PRO A 60 -0.96 -20.19 11.77
C PRO A 60 0.12 -21.28 11.64
N TRP A 61 1.39 -20.93 11.40
CA TRP A 61 2.46 -21.90 11.14
C TRP A 61 3.49 -21.85 12.26
N GLU A 62 3.65 -22.89 13.06
CA GLU A 62 4.37 -22.81 14.35
C GLU A 62 5.89 -22.57 14.23
N GLU A 63 6.52 -22.89 13.10
CA GLU A 63 7.98 -22.88 12.95
C GLU A 63 8.49 -22.08 11.74
N ALA A 64 7.62 -21.31 11.08
CA ALA A 64 7.98 -20.60 9.85
C ALA A 64 8.05 -19.09 10.08
N ASP A 65 9.23 -18.48 9.93
CA ASP A 65 9.28 -17.02 9.78
C ASP A 65 8.49 -16.62 8.53
N LEU A 66 7.57 -15.65 8.66
CA LEU A 66 6.79 -15.15 7.55
C LEU A 66 6.93 -13.66 7.37
N ALA A 67 6.70 -13.24 6.13
CA ALA A 67 6.59 -11.86 5.77
C ALA A 67 5.36 -11.65 4.87
N THR A 68 4.85 -10.44 4.86
CA THR A 68 3.84 -9.99 3.90
C THR A 68 4.38 -8.82 3.12
N VAL A 69 3.83 -8.61 1.93
CA VAL A 69 3.98 -7.38 1.18
C VAL A 69 2.64 -6.67 1.19
N ARG A 70 2.61 -5.46 1.74
CA ARG A 70 1.39 -4.66 1.83
C ARG A 70 1.51 -3.44 0.94
N ALA A 71 0.60 -3.30 -0.02
CA ALA A 71 0.39 -2.06 -0.75
C ALA A 71 -0.66 -1.22 -0.02
N THR A 72 -0.40 0.07 0.18
CA THR A 72 -1.30 1.01 0.85
C THR A 72 -1.34 2.32 0.08
N SER A 73 -2.52 2.89 -0.13
CA SER A 73 -2.67 4.25 -0.64
C SER A 73 -3.54 5.07 0.29
N TRP A 74 -3.18 6.33 0.42
CA TRP A 74 -4.04 7.34 1.04
C TRP A 74 -5.12 7.70 0.02
N VAL A 75 -6.38 7.65 0.42
CA VAL A 75 -7.52 7.94 -0.46
C VAL A 75 -7.99 9.36 -0.21
N THR A 76 -8.32 9.69 1.05
CA THR A 76 -8.71 11.04 1.44
C THR A 76 -8.06 11.49 2.74
N LEU A 77 -7.87 12.80 2.84
CA LEU A 77 -7.38 13.49 4.03
C LEU A 77 -8.44 14.45 4.56
N GLY A 78 -8.66 14.43 5.87
CA GLY A 78 -9.59 15.34 6.53
C GLY A 78 -11.08 15.10 6.21
N SER A 79 -11.44 13.91 5.72
CA SER A 79 -12.85 13.51 5.62
C SER A 79 -13.48 13.46 7.01
N VAL A 80 -14.76 13.79 7.11
CA VAL A 80 -15.47 13.78 8.40
C VAL A 80 -15.73 12.34 8.83
N ILE A 81 -14.98 11.87 9.82
CA ILE A 81 -15.15 10.53 10.37
C ILE A 81 -16.40 10.50 11.26
N ASN A 82 -17.49 10.01 10.70
CA ASN A 82 -18.76 9.82 11.38
C ASN A 82 -19.31 8.40 11.16
N GLN A 83 -20.45 8.09 11.79
CA GLN A 83 -21.08 6.78 11.66
C GLN A 83 -21.44 6.42 10.21
N GLU A 84 -21.81 7.41 9.39
CA GLU A 84 -22.16 7.17 7.99
C GLU A 84 -20.95 6.75 7.16
N LEU A 85 -19.83 7.47 7.27
CA LEU A 85 -18.58 7.10 6.61
C LEU A 85 -18.13 5.71 7.06
N MET A 86 -18.07 5.45 8.36
CA MET A 86 -17.64 4.15 8.87
C MET A 86 -18.51 3.00 8.35
N HIS A 87 -19.84 3.18 8.35
CA HIS A 87 -20.76 2.19 7.80
C HIS A 87 -20.58 2.01 6.29
N PHE A 88 -20.35 3.10 5.55
CA PHE A 88 -20.04 3.05 4.12
C PHE A 88 -18.77 2.25 3.84
N LEU A 89 -17.65 2.58 4.49
CA LEU A 89 -16.37 1.90 4.30
C LEU A 89 -16.47 0.40 4.61
N LEU A 90 -17.10 0.03 5.73
CA LEU A 90 -17.31 -1.39 6.10
C LEU A 90 -18.21 -2.13 5.09
N THR A 91 -19.22 -1.45 4.53
CA THR A 91 -20.09 -2.04 3.51
C THR A 91 -19.36 -2.24 2.19
N GLU A 92 -18.52 -1.29 1.77
CA GLU A 92 -17.71 -1.43 0.57
C GLU A 92 -16.63 -2.49 0.76
N ASN A 93 -16.01 -2.61 1.93
CA ASN A 93 -15.06 -3.69 2.24
C ASN A 93 -15.65 -5.07 2.02
N ARG A 94 -16.94 -5.26 2.33
CA ARG A 94 -17.64 -6.53 2.06
C ARG A 94 -17.77 -6.85 0.57
N ARG A 95 -17.72 -5.84 -0.31
CA ARG A 95 -17.85 -5.99 -1.76
C ARG A 95 -16.50 -6.12 -2.46
N MET A 96 -15.42 -5.68 -1.82
CA MET A 96 -14.07 -5.78 -2.38
C MET A 96 -13.67 -7.25 -2.54
N ARG A 97 -13.01 -7.56 -3.66
CA ARG A 97 -12.35 -8.86 -3.86
C ARG A 97 -10.92 -8.87 -3.35
N PHE A 98 -10.29 -7.69 -3.39
CA PHE A 98 -8.93 -7.45 -2.96
C PHE A 98 -8.94 -6.16 -2.15
N GLY A 99 -8.25 -6.18 -1.02
CA GLY A 99 -8.05 -5.03 -0.16
C GLY A 99 -9.27 -4.61 0.66
N ALA A 100 -9.02 -3.66 1.54
CA ALA A 100 -10.01 -3.04 2.39
C ALA A 100 -9.66 -1.58 2.66
N PHE A 101 -10.69 -0.78 2.93
CA PHE A 101 -10.55 0.54 3.52
C PHE A 101 -10.18 0.44 4.99
N HIS A 102 -9.27 1.32 5.40
CA HIS A 102 -8.81 1.51 6.77
C HIS A 102 -8.95 2.99 7.16
N LEU A 103 -8.99 3.23 8.47
CA LEU A 103 -8.84 4.58 9.02
C LEU A 103 -7.44 4.72 9.60
N GLY A 104 -6.72 5.75 9.17
CA GLY A 104 -5.43 6.14 9.71
C GLY A 104 -5.57 6.87 11.05
N GLU A 105 -4.47 6.96 11.80
CA GLU A 105 -4.43 7.56 13.14
C GLU A 105 -4.82 9.05 13.16
N ALA A 106 -4.63 9.75 12.05
CA ALA A 106 -5.02 11.15 11.88
C ALA A 106 -6.21 11.30 10.93
N ASN A 107 -7.16 10.36 11.01
CA ASN A 107 -8.45 10.39 10.30
C ASN A 107 -8.32 10.39 8.76
N GLN A 108 -7.25 9.81 8.23
CA GLN A 108 -7.15 9.52 6.80
C GLN A 108 -7.99 8.30 6.45
N VAL A 109 -8.64 8.32 5.30
CA VAL A 109 -9.14 7.07 4.70
C VAL A 109 -8.04 6.49 3.85
N LEU A 110 -7.64 5.26 4.16
CA LEU A 110 -6.62 4.50 3.45
C LEU A 110 -7.26 3.31 2.76
N PHE A 111 -6.64 2.80 1.70
CA PHE A 111 -6.97 1.50 1.13
C PHE A 111 -5.71 0.65 1.05
N ALA A 112 -5.77 -0.58 1.52
CA ALA A 112 -4.62 -1.47 1.55
C ALA A 112 -4.98 -2.89 1.14
N GLU A 113 -4.01 -3.58 0.56
CA GLU A 113 -4.05 -5.01 0.27
C GLU A 113 -2.72 -5.65 0.66
N SER A 114 -2.75 -6.92 1.06
CA SER A 114 -1.54 -7.67 1.42
C SER A 114 -1.48 -9.01 0.72
N VAL A 115 -0.26 -9.40 0.31
CA VAL A 115 0.05 -10.75 -0.19
C VAL A 115 1.12 -11.40 0.67
N LEU A 116 1.19 -12.73 0.64
CA LEU A 116 2.22 -13.48 1.34
C LEU A 116 3.57 -13.28 0.65
N GLY A 117 4.59 -12.97 1.44
CA GLY A 117 5.97 -12.86 1.01
C GLY A 117 6.70 -14.20 0.94
N GLY A 118 8.01 -14.14 0.73
CA GLY A 118 8.92 -15.28 0.76
C GLY A 118 9.13 -15.94 -0.59
N GLU A 119 9.64 -17.18 -0.54
CA GLU A 119 10.10 -17.93 -1.71
C GLU A 119 8.99 -18.15 -2.74
N ASN A 120 7.78 -18.49 -2.27
CA ASN A 120 6.64 -18.82 -3.11
C ASN A 120 5.79 -17.61 -3.54
N MET A 121 6.15 -16.39 -3.14
CA MET A 121 5.44 -15.18 -3.59
C MET A 121 5.51 -15.06 -5.11
N ASP A 122 4.34 -15.01 -5.74
CA ASP A 122 4.20 -14.90 -7.19
C ASP A 122 4.20 -13.43 -7.65
N LEU A 123 4.76 -13.17 -8.84
CA LEU A 123 4.87 -11.81 -9.37
C LEU A 123 3.52 -11.25 -9.82
N MET A 124 2.61 -12.09 -10.31
CA MET A 124 1.25 -11.65 -10.66
C MET A 124 0.47 -11.30 -9.41
N GLU A 125 0.65 -12.02 -8.30
CA GLU A 125 0.06 -11.67 -7.00
C GLU A 125 0.55 -10.30 -6.51
N LEU A 126 1.87 -10.06 -6.52
CA LEU A 126 2.44 -8.77 -6.15
C LEU A 126 1.94 -7.63 -7.05
N GLN A 127 1.94 -7.83 -8.36
CA GLN A 127 1.45 -6.82 -9.31
C GLN A 127 -0.03 -6.53 -9.12
N THR A 128 -0.85 -7.58 -8.93
CA THR A 128 -2.29 -7.45 -8.68
C THR A 128 -2.55 -6.69 -7.38
N CYS A 129 -1.79 -6.97 -6.33
CA CYS A 129 -1.85 -6.28 -5.05
C CYS A 129 -1.65 -4.76 -5.23
N ILE A 130 -0.55 -4.36 -5.87
CA ILE A 130 -0.23 -2.95 -6.10
C ILE A 130 -1.27 -2.27 -7.00
N LEU A 131 -1.59 -2.87 -8.15
CA LEU A 131 -2.51 -2.25 -9.12
C LEU A 131 -3.96 -2.19 -8.63
N SER A 132 -4.38 -3.12 -7.78
CA SER A 132 -5.71 -3.05 -7.16
C SER A 132 -5.82 -1.84 -6.22
N VAL A 133 -4.78 -1.60 -5.41
CA VAL A 133 -4.73 -0.42 -4.53
C VAL A 133 -4.74 0.88 -5.34
N VAL A 134 -3.94 0.96 -6.40
CA VAL A 134 -3.95 2.11 -7.32
C VAL A 134 -5.35 2.38 -7.86
N ALA A 135 -5.99 1.37 -8.45
CA ALA A 135 -7.27 1.54 -9.12
C ALA A 135 -8.39 1.93 -8.15
N ILE A 136 -8.41 1.33 -6.95
CA ILE A 136 -9.43 1.64 -5.94
C ILE A 136 -9.21 3.03 -5.35
N ALA A 137 -7.98 3.41 -5.00
CA ALA A 137 -7.72 4.73 -4.44
C ALA A 137 -8.12 5.86 -5.41
N ASP A 138 -7.73 5.76 -6.69
CA ASP A 138 -8.11 6.74 -7.72
C ASP A 138 -9.61 6.76 -8.00
N THR A 139 -10.30 5.62 -7.90
CA THR A 139 -11.76 5.57 -8.12
C THR A 139 -12.54 6.17 -6.95
N TYR A 140 -12.09 5.94 -5.71
CA TYR A 140 -12.86 6.26 -4.51
C TYR A 140 -12.54 7.63 -3.92
N ASP A 141 -11.44 8.28 -4.28
CA ASP A 141 -11.08 9.58 -3.72
C ASP A 141 -12.15 10.65 -4.00
N ASP A 142 -12.61 10.80 -5.24
CA ASP A 142 -13.67 11.73 -5.62
C ASP A 142 -15.01 11.36 -4.98
N ILE A 143 -15.32 10.06 -4.87
CA ILE A 143 -16.55 9.57 -4.24
C ILE A 143 -16.57 9.96 -2.76
N LEU A 144 -15.47 9.71 -2.06
CA LEU A 144 -15.34 9.97 -0.64
C LEU A 144 -15.32 11.47 -0.36
N VAL A 145 -14.56 12.26 -1.13
CA VAL A 145 -14.55 13.72 -1.01
C VAL A 145 -15.94 14.31 -1.24
N LYS A 146 -16.63 13.89 -2.31
CA LYS A 146 -17.96 14.41 -2.64
C LYS A 146 -18.99 14.13 -1.56
N ARG A 147 -18.92 12.96 -0.91
CA ARG A 147 -19.92 12.53 0.07
C ARG A 147 -19.58 12.90 1.51
N PHE A 148 -18.30 12.85 1.88
CA PHE A 148 -17.85 12.96 3.26
C PHE A 148 -16.89 14.13 3.50
N GLY A 149 -16.64 14.94 2.47
CA GLY A 149 -15.71 16.07 2.52
C GLY A 149 -14.25 15.63 2.63
N GLY A 150 -13.40 16.59 2.99
CA GLY A 150 -11.95 16.42 2.96
C GLY A 150 -11.38 16.74 1.58
N GLN A 151 -10.19 16.21 1.31
CA GLN A 151 -9.45 16.41 0.06
C GLN A 151 -8.86 15.09 -0.41
N ARG A 152 -8.64 14.97 -1.72
CA ARG A 152 -7.94 13.80 -2.27
C ARG A 152 -6.51 13.82 -1.73
N ALA A 153 -5.96 12.65 -1.44
CA ALA A 153 -4.60 12.58 -0.93
C ALA A 153 -3.57 13.18 -1.91
N ILE A 154 -3.77 12.99 -3.22
CA ILE A 154 -2.90 13.56 -4.26
C ILE A 154 -2.80 15.08 -4.20
N ASP A 155 -3.87 15.79 -3.83
CA ASP A 155 -3.89 17.25 -3.86
C ASP A 155 -3.04 17.88 -2.73
N GLN A 156 -2.69 17.07 -1.72
CA GLN A 156 -2.01 17.50 -0.50
C GLN A 156 -0.61 16.89 -0.36
N LEU A 157 -0.41 15.69 -0.88
CA LEU A 157 0.91 15.05 -0.86
C LEU A 157 1.82 15.80 -1.83
N ASP A 158 2.91 16.34 -1.32
CA ASP A 158 3.97 16.90 -2.16
C ASP A 158 4.69 15.76 -2.89
N LEU A 159 4.21 15.44 -4.10
CA LEU A 159 4.77 14.40 -4.95
C LEU A 159 6.05 14.85 -5.69
N SER A 160 6.56 16.06 -5.43
CA SER A 160 7.79 16.56 -6.05
C SER A 160 9.02 15.71 -5.73
N ALA A 161 8.99 14.92 -4.64
CA ALA A 161 10.05 13.99 -4.27
C ALA A 161 10.22 12.79 -5.22
N PHE A 162 9.25 12.51 -6.09
CA PHE A 162 9.37 11.51 -7.19
C PHE A 162 9.84 12.15 -8.50
N SER A 163 10.19 13.44 -8.49
CA SER A 163 10.54 14.24 -9.67
C SER A 163 11.98 14.74 -9.57
N GLN A 164 12.97 13.84 -9.51
CA GLN A 164 14.39 14.21 -9.69
C GLN A 164 15.13 13.15 -10.52
N ASP A 165 14.94 13.28 -11.83
CA ASP A 165 15.93 13.32 -12.95
C ASP A 165 15.45 12.54 -14.19
#